data_AF-A0A9E5XVJ5-F1
#
_entry.id   AF-A0A9E5XVJ5-F1
#
_cell.length_a   1.000
_cell.length_b   1.000
_cell.length_c   1.000
_cell.angle_alpha   90.00
_cell.angle_beta   90.00
_cell.angle_gamma   90.00
#
_symmetry.space_group_name_H-M   'P 1'
#
loop_
_entity.id
_entity.type
_entity.pdbx_description
1 polymer ?
#
loop_
_entity_poly.entity_id
_entity_poly.type
_entity_poly.pdbx_seq_one_letter_code
_entity_poly.pdbx_strand_id
1 'polypeptide(L)'
;MLIHRILEDIIRRDWDSGKAMIILGARQTGKTTLLKQLTAGMEEVLYFNADEPDTREMLAGVNVRQLEKIIGHHKIVVIDEAQRIPSVGITLKLIHDRFPQVRLLVSGSSSLDLAAEINEPMTGRKFEYRLYPLTFGEMVLHHGLWTEKQMLKTRLIFGYYPEIVVKKGMEIPLLKNLAGSYLYK
;
A
#
# COMPACT_ATOMS: atom_id res chain seq x y z
N MET A 1 11.01 2.25 14.18
CA MET A 1 10.28 1.16 14.86
C MET A 1 9.34 0.55 13.84
N LEU A 2 9.45 -0.77 13.59
CA LEU A 2 8.57 -1.48 12.67
C LEU A 2 7.48 -2.19 13.49
N ILE A 3 6.22 -1.98 13.14
CA ILE A 3 5.07 -2.60 13.80
C ILE A 3 4.48 -3.61 12.83
N HIS A 4 4.30 -4.85 13.28
CA HIS A 4 3.67 -5.90 12.48
C HIS A 4 2.21 -5.53 12.17
N ARG A 5 1.82 -5.58 10.89
CA ARG A 5 0.45 -5.31 10.47
C ARG A 5 -0.29 -6.64 10.35
N ILE A 6 -1.46 -6.77 10.96
CA ILE A 6 -2.29 -8.00 10.83
C ILE A 6 -2.63 -8.27 9.35
N LEU A 7 -2.76 -7.20 8.56
CA LEU A 7 -3.01 -7.31 7.13
C LEU A 7 -1.89 -8.02 6.37
N GLU A 8 -0.66 -7.97 6.87
CA GLU A 8 0.47 -8.69 6.29
C GLU A 8 0.20 -10.20 6.25
N ASP A 9 -0.31 -10.78 7.34
CA ASP A 9 -0.62 -12.20 7.45
C ASP A 9 -1.79 -12.63 6.55
N ILE A 10 -2.72 -11.72 6.27
CA ILE A 10 -3.80 -11.95 5.30
C ILE A 10 -3.21 -12.00 3.89
N ILE A 11 -2.44 -10.99 3.50
CA ILE A 11 -1.85 -10.89 2.17
C ILE A 11 -0.89 -12.07 1.91
N ARG A 12 -0.11 -12.49 2.90
CA ARG A 12 0.78 -13.65 2.79
C ARG A 12 0.04 -14.97 2.59
N ARG A 13 -1.18 -15.12 3.10
CA ARG A 13 -2.00 -16.32 2.84
C ARG A 13 -2.51 -16.38 1.41
N ASP A 14 -2.80 -15.22 0.83
CA ASP A 14 -3.27 -15.10 -0.55
C ASP A 14 -2.13 -14.98 -1.57
N TRP A 15 -0.87 -15.11 -1.12
CA TRP A 15 0.35 -14.78 -1.87
C TRP A 15 0.48 -15.49 -3.22
N ASP A 16 0.03 -16.74 -3.28
CA ASP A 16 0.14 -17.63 -4.45
C ASP A 16 -1.19 -17.84 -5.17
N SER A 17 -2.17 -16.96 -4.94
CA SER A 17 -3.49 -17.03 -5.60
C SER A 17 -3.46 -16.71 -7.10
N GLY A 18 -2.35 -16.19 -7.61
CA GLY A 18 -2.22 -15.69 -8.98
C GLY A 18 -2.96 -14.38 -9.25
N LYS A 19 -3.64 -13.79 -8.26
CA LYS A 19 -4.33 -12.50 -8.37
C LYS A 19 -3.41 -11.35 -7.99
N ALA A 20 -3.63 -10.19 -8.62
CA ALA A 20 -2.99 -8.96 -8.20
C ALA A 20 -3.46 -8.54 -6.80
N MET A 21 -2.55 -8.07 -5.94
CA MET A 21 -2.85 -7.64 -4.57
C MET A 21 -2.85 -6.13 -4.49
N ILE A 22 -4.02 -5.55 -4.21
CA ILE A 22 -4.21 -4.10 -4.21
C ILE A 22 -4.48 -3.62 -2.79
N ILE A 23 -3.55 -2.82 -2.26
CA ILE A 23 -3.58 -2.27 -0.90
C ILE A 23 -4.05 -0.81 -0.98
N LEU A 24 -5.30 -0.59 -0.60
CA LEU A 24 -5.92 0.73 -0.53
C LEU A 24 -5.89 1.25 0.91
N GLY A 25 -5.78 2.55 1.09
CA GLY A 25 -5.89 3.13 2.43
C GLY A 25 -5.46 4.58 2.47
N ALA A 26 -5.91 5.31 3.49
CA ALA A 26 -5.58 6.73 3.64
C ALA A 26 -4.06 7.00 3.62
N ARG A 27 -3.68 8.26 3.39
CA ARG A 27 -2.28 8.68 3.53
C ARG A 27 -1.82 8.43 4.96
N GLN A 28 -0.53 8.17 5.12
CA GLN A 28 0.11 7.91 6.42
C GLN A 28 -0.37 6.67 7.19
N THR A 29 -1.11 5.74 6.56
CA THR A 29 -1.48 4.45 7.21
C THR A 29 -0.37 3.40 7.18
N GLY A 30 0.72 3.64 6.44
CA GLY A 30 1.89 2.74 6.37
C GLY A 30 1.92 1.80 5.15
N LYS A 31 1.22 2.13 4.06
CA LYS A 31 1.14 1.28 2.84
C LYS A 31 2.52 0.95 2.24
N THR A 32 3.34 1.96 1.98
CA THR A 32 4.72 1.80 1.49
C THR A 32 5.56 0.92 2.41
N THR A 33 5.40 1.09 3.73
CA THR A 33 6.09 0.26 4.72
C THR A 33 5.65 -1.20 4.62
N LEU A 34 4.34 -1.44 4.53
CA LEU A 34 3.78 -2.79 4.39
C LEU A 34 4.25 -3.47 3.08
N LEU A 35 4.25 -2.75 1.95
CA LEU A 35 4.78 -3.28 0.68
C LEU A 35 6.24 -3.72 0.82
N LYS A 36 7.08 -2.87 1.42
CA LYS A 36 8.49 -3.20 1.67
C LYS A 36 8.67 -4.38 2.62
N GLN A 37 7.79 -4.53 3.63
CA GLN A 37 7.81 -5.70 4.53
C GLN A 37 7.40 -6.99 3.82
N LEU A 38 6.37 -6.93 2.97
CA LEU A 38 5.91 -8.07 2.20
C LEU A 38 6.99 -8.63 1.28
N THR A 39 7.78 -7.75 0.66
CA THR A 39 8.86 -8.11 -0.27
C THR A 39 10.25 -8.18 0.36
N ALA A 40 10.38 -7.94 1.67
CA ALA A 40 11.67 -8.01 2.36
C ALA A 40 12.26 -9.42 2.27
N GLY A 41 13.53 -9.52 1.84
CA GLY A 41 14.22 -10.80 1.69
C GLY A 41 13.81 -11.61 0.45
N MET A 42 12.96 -11.07 -0.42
CA MET A 42 12.63 -11.70 -1.71
C MET A 42 13.60 -11.25 -2.79
N GLU A 43 13.91 -12.14 -3.72
CA GLU A 43 14.73 -11.87 -4.90
C GLU A 43 13.86 -11.41 -6.07
N GLU A 44 14.50 -10.80 -7.08
CA GLU A 44 13.85 -10.46 -8.36
C GLU A 44 12.61 -9.56 -8.19
N VAL A 45 12.69 -8.59 -7.25
CA VAL A 45 11.66 -7.60 -6.96
C VAL A 45 11.93 -6.31 -7.74
N LEU A 46 10.98 -5.91 -8.58
CA LEU A 46 10.95 -4.63 -9.28
C LEU A 46 9.99 -3.68 -8.56
N TYR A 47 10.52 -2.60 -8.00
CA TYR A 47 9.73 -1.65 -7.21
C TYR A 47 9.60 -0.31 -7.94
N PHE A 48 8.37 0.12 -8.20
CA PHE A 48 8.01 1.39 -8.81
C PHE A 48 7.32 2.30 -7.81
N ASN A 49 7.82 3.53 -7.69
CA ASN A 49 7.23 4.58 -6.88
C ASN A 49 6.57 5.62 -7.79
N ALA A 50 5.24 5.61 -7.89
CA ALA A 50 4.53 6.47 -8.83
C ALA A 50 4.38 7.93 -8.35
N ASP A 51 4.89 8.31 -7.17
CA ASP A 51 5.10 9.72 -6.86
C ASP A 51 6.28 10.31 -7.67
N GLU A 52 7.17 9.48 -8.22
CA GLU A 52 8.25 9.91 -9.11
C GLU A 52 7.73 10.13 -10.56
N PRO A 53 8.00 11.28 -11.20
CA PRO A 53 7.60 11.55 -12.58
C PRO A 53 8.06 10.48 -13.57
N ASP A 54 9.33 10.09 -13.53
CA ASP A 54 9.91 9.13 -14.46
C ASP A 54 9.22 7.76 -14.40
N THR A 55 8.84 7.31 -13.19
CA THR A 55 8.06 6.07 -13.01
C THR A 55 6.69 6.18 -13.67
N ARG A 56 6.02 7.32 -13.55
CA ARG A 56 4.71 7.54 -14.17
C ARG A 56 4.81 7.54 -15.68
N GLU A 57 5.78 8.26 -16.24
CA GLU A 57 6.01 8.33 -17.67
C GLU A 57 6.38 6.96 -18.25
N MET A 58 7.22 6.21 -17.53
CA MET A 58 7.64 4.87 -17.95
C MET A 58 6.50 3.85 -17.98
N LEU A 59 5.47 4.00 -17.15
CA LEU A 59 4.35 3.05 -17.04
C LEU A 59 3.04 3.53 -17.68
N ALA A 60 2.96 4.80 -18.05
CA ALA A 60 1.79 5.38 -18.72
C ALA A 60 1.74 4.96 -20.20
N GLY A 61 0.62 4.39 -20.64
CA GLY A 61 0.39 4.06 -22.06
C GLY A 61 1.34 3.02 -22.65
N VAL A 62 1.98 2.20 -21.81
CA VAL A 62 2.92 1.17 -22.25
C VAL A 62 2.25 0.03 -22.99
N ASN A 63 2.94 -0.48 -24.02
CA ASN A 63 2.55 -1.71 -24.70
C ASN A 63 3.26 -2.94 -24.09
N VAL A 64 2.82 -4.13 -24.51
CA VAL A 64 3.35 -5.41 -24.00
C VAL A 64 4.86 -5.56 -24.20
N ARG A 65 5.40 -5.16 -25.37
CA ARG A 65 6.85 -5.27 -25.64
C ARG A 65 7.68 -4.35 -24.75
N GLN A 66 7.15 -3.19 -24.38
CA GLN A 66 7.80 -2.29 -23.42
C GLN A 66 7.75 -2.90 -22.02
N LEU A 67 6.59 -3.43 -21.60
CA LEU A 67 6.46 -4.13 -20.32
C LEU A 67 7.39 -5.34 -20.22
N GLU A 68 7.57 -6.13 -21.30
CA GLU A 68 8.52 -7.25 -21.32
C GLU A 68 9.95 -6.80 -21.01
N LYS A 69 10.39 -5.67 -21.59
CA LYS A 69 11.71 -5.09 -21.33
C LYS A 69 11.84 -4.54 -19.92
N ILE A 70 10.79 -3.87 -19.43
CA ILE A 70 10.76 -3.24 -18.10
C ILE A 70 10.79 -4.33 -17.01
N ILE A 71 9.91 -5.32 -17.13
CA ILE A 71 9.78 -6.42 -16.16
C ILE A 71 11.00 -7.35 -16.25
N GLY A 72 11.45 -7.70 -17.45
CA GLY A 72 12.61 -8.57 -17.64
C GLY A 72 12.44 -9.91 -16.92
N HIS A 73 13.37 -10.23 -16.01
CA HIS A 73 13.39 -11.47 -15.24
C HIS A 73 12.74 -11.33 -13.84
N HIS A 74 12.20 -10.15 -13.50
CA HIS A 74 11.61 -9.93 -12.19
C HIS A 74 10.34 -10.76 -11.99
N LYS A 75 10.25 -11.44 -10.86
CA LYS A 75 9.08 -12.27 -10.49
C LYS A 75 8.06 -11.51 -9.67
N ILE A 76 8.43 -10.36 -9.12
CA ILE A 76 7.57 -9.54 -8.28
C ILE A 76 7.64 -8.12 -8.81
N VAL A 77 6.47 -7.53 -9.09
CA VAL A 77 6.35 -6.13 -9.48
C VAL A 77 5.51 -5.42 -8.44
N VAL A 78 6.08 -4.37 -7.86
CA VAL A 78 5.41 -3.50 -6.89
C VAL A 78 5.19 -2.13 -7.51
N ILE A 79 3.96 -1.62 -7.44
CA ILE A 79 3.62 -0.25 -7.88
C ILE A 79 2.99 0.50 -6.71
N ASP A 80 3.77 1.39 -6.11
CA ASP A 80 3.33 2.24 -5.00
C ASP A 80 2.66 3.52 -5.51
N GLU A 81 1.57 3.93 -4.85
CA GLU A 81 0.75 5.10 -5.21
C GLU A 81 0.27 5.09 -6.68
N ALA A 82 -0.14 3.92 -7.16
CA ALA A 82 -0.47 3.64 -8.56
C ALA A 82 -1.55 4.54 -9.18
N GLN A 83 -2.42 5.15 -8.37
CA GLN A 83 -3.41 6.13 -8.86
C GLN A 83 -2.79 7.40 -9.46
N ARG A 84 -1.48 7.58 -9.30
CA ARG A 84 -0.73 8.67 -9.92
C ARG A 84 -0.41 8.40 -11.40
N ILE A 85 -0.51 7.15 -11.85
CA ILE A 85 -0.27 6.74 -13.22
C ILE A 85 -1.59 6.89 -14.00
N PRO A 86 -1.62 7.64 -15.10
CA PRO A 86 -2.83 7.73 -15.94
C PRO A 86 -3.24 6.37 -16.51
N SER A 87 -4.54 6.05 -16.46
CA SER A 87 -5.08 4.79 -17.01
C SER A 87 -4.42 3.54 -16.43
N VAL A 88 -4.05 3.58 -15.15
CA VAL A 88 -3.24 2.53 -14.52
C VAL A 88 -3.90 1.16 -14.60
N GLY A 89 -5.23 1.10 -14.56
CA GLY A 89 -5.98 -0.16 -14.67
C GLY A 89 -5.67 -0.96 -15.94
N ILE A 90 -5.39 -0.29 -17.07
CA ILE A 90 -5.00 -0.95 -18.32
C ILE A 90 -3.61 -1.57 -18.18
N THR A 91 -2.65 -0.82 -17.62
CA THR A 91 -1.28 -1.30 -17.38
C THR A 91 -1.28 -2.51 -16.44
N LEU A 92 -2.02 -2.44 -15.32
CA LEU A 92 -2.13 -3.56 -14.38
C LEU A 92 -2.74 -4.81 -15.02
N LYS A 93 -3.77 -4.64 -15.85
CA LYS A 93 -4.40 -5.73 -16.60
C LYS A 93 -3.41 -6.38 -17.57
N LEU A 94 -2.64 -5.57 -18.31
CA LEU A 94 -1.62 -6.09 -19.22
C LEU A 94 -0.55 -6.89 -18.48
N ILE A 95 -0.08 -6.40 -17.32
CA ILE A 95 0.89 -7.12 -16.49
C ILE A 95 0.31 -8.48 -16.06
N HIS A 96 -0.89 -8.48 -15.48
CA HIS A 96 -1.53 -9.71 -15.01
C HIS A 96 -1.80 -10.73 -16.13
N ASP A 97 -2.34 -10.29 -17.27
CA ASP A 97 -2.77 -11.19 -18.34
C ASP A 97 -1.59 -11.72 -19.18
N ARG A 98 -0.48 -10.98 -19.29
CA ARG A 98 0.67 -11.36 -20.13
C ARG A 98 1.84 -11.93 -19.34
N PHE A 99 1.92 -11.70 -18.05
CA PHE A 99 3.00 -12.17 -17.19
C PHE A 99 2.43 -12.94 -15.98
N PRO A 100 1.77 -14.10 -16.18
CA PRO A 100 1.12 -14.85 -15.10
C PRO A 100 2.11 -15.36 -14.04
N GLN A 101 3.41 -15.43 -14.36
CA GLN A 101 4.47 -15.77 -13.42
C GLN A 101 4.86 -14.60 -12.49
N VAL A 102 4.40 -13.39 -12.78
CA VAL A 102 4.73 -12.18 -12.03
C VAL A 102 3.67 -11.94 -10.96
N ARG A 103 4.10 -11.83 -9.71
CA ARG A 103 3.25 -11.37 -8.61
C ARG A 103 3.17 -9.85 -8.64
N LEU A 104 1.95 -9.33 -8.81
CA LEU A 104 1.69 -7.89 -8.90
C LEU A 104 1.13 -7.37 -7.58
N LEU A 105 1.89 -6.48 -6.93
CA LEU A 105 1.47 -5.73 -5.75
C LEU A 105 1.28 -4.26 -6.09
N VAL A 106 0.19 -3.68 -5.62
CA VAL A 106 -0.20 -2.31 -5.94
C VAL A 106 -0.66 -1.60 -4.67
N SER A 107 -0.29 -0.33 -4.49
CA SER A 107 -0.87 0.50 -3.44
C SER A 107 -1.57 1.73 -4.01
N GLY A 108 -2.50 2.31 -3.25
CA GLY A 108 -2.97 3.66 -3.52
C GLY A 108 -3.62 4.38 -2.35
N SER A 109 -3.32 5.68 -2.23
CA SER A 109 -3.86 6.51 -1.15
C SER A 109 -5.28 7.01 -1.40
N SER A 110 -5.65 7.23 -2.66
CA SER A 110 -7.02 7.57 -3.04
C SER A 110 -7.78 6.29 -3.39
N SER A 111 -8.48 5.73 -2.41
CA SER A 111 -9.23 4.49 -2.61
C SER A 111 -10.38 4.65 -3.61
N LEU A 112 -10.87 5.87 -3.86
CA LEU A 112 -11.93 6.13 -4.83
C LEU A 112 -11.36 6.25 -6.25
N ASP A 113 -10.34 7.09 -6.44
CA ASP A 113 -9.75 7.31 -7.78
C ASP A 113 -9.10 6.01 -8.28
N LEU A 114 -8.31 5.34 -7.43
CA LEU A 114 -7.69 4.08 -7.83
C LEU A 114 -8.76 3.04 -8.13
N ALA A 115 -9.75 2.85 -7.24
CA ALA A 115 -10.81 1.86 -7.43
C ALA A 115 -11.60 2.12 -8.71
N ALA A 116 -11.90 3.38 -9.05
CA ALA A 116 -12.59 3.74 -10.28
C ALA A 116 -11.80 3.29 -11.52
N GLU A 117 -10.49 3.55 -11.55
CA GLU A 117 -9.64 3.17 -12.69
C GLU A 117 -9.39 1.66 -12.82
N ILE A 118 -9.32 0.94 -11.70
CA ILE A 118 -8.97 -0.49 -11.70
C ILE A 118 -10.20 -1.42 -11.63
N ASN A 119 -11.41 -0.91 -11.34
CA ASN A 119 -12.56 -1.79 -11.13
C ASN A 119 -12.93 -2.57 -12.38
N GLU A 120 -13.18 -1.89 -13.50
CA GLU A 120 -13.53 -2.59 -14.73
C GLU A 120 -12.38 -3.45 -15.28
N PRO A 121 -11.12 -2.95 -15.40
CA PRO A 121 -10.05 -3.73 -16.00
C PRO A 121 -9.61 -4.95 -15.16
N MET A 122 -9.66 -4.85 -13.83
CA MET A 122 -9.13 -5.87 -12.92
C MET A 122 -10.22 -6.74 -12.26
N THR A 123 -11.49 -6.61 -12.66
CA THR A 123 -12.57 -7.47 -12.13
C THR A 123 -12.20 -8.95 -12.27
N GLY A 124 -12.29 -9.70 -11.16
CA GLY A 124 -11.94 -11.12 -11.08
C GLY A 124 -10.43 -11.43 -10.98
N ARG A 125 -9.54 -10.47 -11.30
CA ARG A 125 -8.07 -10.61 -11.36
C ARG A 125 -7.33 -10.04 -10.15
N LYS A 126 -8.05 -9.49 -9.18
CA LYS A 126 -7.47 -8.82 -8.01
C LYS A 126 -8.07 -9.29 -6.69
N PHE A 127 -7.28 -9.14 -5.64
CA PHE A 127 -7.77 -8.98 -4.28
C PHE A 127 -7.56 -7.54 -3.83
N GLU A 128 -8.56 -6.99 -3.14
CA GLU A 128 -8.50 -5.65 -2.58
C GLU A 128 -8.43 -5.73 -1.06
N TYR A 129 -7.46 -5.02 -0.51
CA TYR A 129 -7.18 -4.96 0.92
C TYR A 129 -7.25 -3.50 1.37
N ARG A 130 -7.85 -3.26 2.53
CA ARG A 130 -7.91 -1.92 3.13
C ARG A 130 -6.97 -1.83 4.32
N LEU A 131 -5.93 -1.01 4.19
CA LEU A 131 -5.00 -0.68 5.27
C LEU A 131 -5.46 0.57 6.01
N TYR A 132 -5.94 0.35 7.23
CA TYR A 132 -6.34 1.39 8.17
C TYR A 132 -5.13 1.87 9.00
N PRO A 133 -5.28 2.94 9.81
CA PRO A 133 -4.36 3.21 10.92
C PRO A 133 -4.16 1.98 11.81
N LEU A 134 -3.16 2.03 12.68
CA LEU A 134 -2.88 0.90 13.56
C LEU A 134 -4.12 0.56 14.40
N THR A 135 -4.33 -0.72 14.64
CA THR A 135 -5.42 -1.17 15.51
C THR A 135 -4.94 -1.27 16.95
N PHE A 136 -5.87 -1.20 17.90
CA PHE A 136 -5.58 -1.51 19.30
C PHE A 136 -4.92 -2.90 19.42
N GLY A 137 -5.42 -3.90 18.67
CA GLY A 137 -4.85 -5.26 18.67
C GLY A 137 -3.40 -5.30 18.20
N GLU A 138 -3.06 -4.66 17.08
CA GLU A 138 -1.68 -4.54 16.59
C GLU A 138 -0.77 -3.90 17.65
N MET A 139 -1.27 -2.89 18.36
CA MET A 139 -0.49 -2.22 19.40
C MET A 139 -0.38 -3.02 20.69
N VAL A 140 -1.39 -3.82 21.05
CA VAL A 140 -1.32 -4.77 22.16
C VAL A 140 -0.31 -5.86 21.88
N LEU A 141 -0.24 -6.37 20.64
CA LEU A 141 0.78 -7.34 20.23
C LEU A 141 2.19 -6.73 20.31
N HIS A 142 2.33 -5.44 20.03
CA HIS A 142 3.62 -4.74 20.01
C HIS A 142 4.10 -4.28 21.41
N HIS A 143 3.24 -3.67 22.24
CA HIS A 143 3.60 -3.10 23.54
C HIS A 143 3.13 -3.92 24.75
N GLY A 144 2.26 -4.91 24.54
CA GLY A 144 1.53 -5.60 25.60
C GLY A 144 0.24 -4.89 26.02
N LEU A 145 -0.72 -5.67 26.52
CA LEU A 145 -2.05 -5.18 26.89
C LEU A 145 -2.03 -4.13 28.00
N TRP A 146 -1.17 -4.32 29.00
CA TRP A 146 -1.08 -3.39 30.13
C TRP A 146 -0.65 -1.99 29.69
N THR A 147 0.40 -1.91 28.86
CA THR A 147 0.93 -0.66 28.31
C THR A 147 -0.11 0.06 27.47
N GLU A 148 -0.79 -0.62 26.56
CA GLU A 148 -1.81 0.02 25.72
C GLU A 148 -3.07 0.43 26.51
N LYS A 149 -3.43 -0.30 27.57
CA LYS A 149 -4.50 0.14 28.49
C LYS A 149 -4.13 1.44 29.21
N GLN A 150 -2.87 1.60 29.64
CA GLN A 150 -2.41 2.85 30.25
C GLN A 150 -2.41 4.01 29.24
N MET A 151 -2.16 3.73 27.96
CA MET A 151 -2.19 4.73 26.89
C MET A 151 -3.60 5.01 26.35
N LEU A 152 -4.64 4.30 26.80
CA LEU A 152 -5.98 4.35 26.22
C LEU A 152 -6.52 5.78 26.09
N LYS A 153 -6.34 6.63 27.11
CA LYS A 153 -6.77 8.04 27.05
C LYS A 153 -6.08 8.79 25.92
N THR A 154 -4.77 8.65 25.78
CA THR A 154 -3.97 9.23 24.69
C THR A 154 -4.45 8.73 23.33
N ARG A 155 -4.74 7.43 23.21
CA ARG A 155 -5.21 6.79 21.98
C ARG A 155 -6.61 7.22 21.57
N LEU A 156 -7.52 7.44 22.53
CA LEU A 156 -8.86 7.97 22.27
C LEU A 156 -8.83 9.42 21.79
N ILE A 157 -7.87 10.22 22.28
CA ILE A 157 -7.74 11.64 21.90
C ILE A 157 -7.01 11.78 20.56
N PHE A 158 -5.92 11.05 20.37
CA PHE A 158 -5.01 11.27 19.24
C PHE A 158 -5.05 10.17 18.17
N GLY A 159 -5.75 9.07 18.43
CA GLY A 159 -5.89 7.96 17.50
C GLY A 159 -4.62 7.11 17.35
N TYR A 160 -4.55 6.42 16.22
CA TYR A 160 -3.57 5.37 15.95
C TYR A 160 -2.86 5.52 14.59
N TYR A 161 -2.77 6.74 14.04
CA TYR A 161 -1.89 6.92 12.87
C TYR A 161 -0.45 6.58 13.27
N PRO A 162 0.26 5.77 12.46
CA PRO A 162 1.63 5.35 12.75
C PRO A 162 2.56 6.46 13.24
N GLU A 163 2.55 7.62 12.56
CA GLU A 163 3.43 8.73 12.92
C GLU A 163 3.10 9.33 14.30
N ILE A 164 1.80 9.46 14.63
CA ILE A 164 1.33 9.93 15.94
C ILE A 164 1.73 8.94 17.04
N VAL A 165 1.58 7.64 16.78
CA VAL A 165 1.89 6.59 17.74
C VAL A 165 3.39 6.54 18.06
N VAL A 166 4.24 6.78 17.05
CA VAL A 166 5.70 6.71 17.17
C VAL A 166 6.29 7.99 17.77
N LYS A 167 5.81 9.18 17.38
CA LYS A 167 6.36 10.47 17.81
C LYS A 167 5.64 11.05 19.03
N LYS A 168 5.92 10.49 20.21
CA LYS A 168 5.38 10.97 21.49
C LYS A 168 5.71 12.44 21.75
N GLY A 169 4.74 13.20 22.24
CA GLY A 169 4.86 14.64 22.52
C GLY A 169 4.62 15.55 21.31
N MET A 170 4.45 14.99 20.10
CA MET A 170 4.16 15.72 18.86
C MET A 170 2.74 15.45 18.34
N GLU A 171 1.87 14.84 19.13
CA GLU A 171 0.56 14.35 18.70
C GLU A 171 -0.33 15.48 18.15
N ILE A 172 -0.44 16.60 18.88
CA ILE A 172 -1.24 17.76 18.51
C ILE A 172 -0.77 18.39 17.19
N PRO A 173 0.51 18.80 17.04
CA PRO A 173 0.95 19.43 15.78
C PRO A 173 0.84 18.47 14.59
N LEU A 174 1.12 17.18 14.78
CA LEU A 174 0.98 16.18 13.71
C LEU A 174 -0.48 16.00 13.28
N LEU A 175 -1.41 15.90 14.23
CA LEU A 175 -2.84 15.80 13.92
C LEU A 175 -3.39 17.05 13.25
N LYS A 176 -3.01 18.24 13.72
CA LYS A 176 -3.41 19.49 13.08
C LYS A 176 -2.91 19.57 11.64
N ASN A 177 -1.66 19.17 11.39
CA ASN A 177 -1.09 19.11 10.05
C ASN A 177 -1.84 18.10 9.17
N LEU A 178 -2.07 16.89 9.68
CA LEU A 178 -2.79 15.85 8.95
C LEU A 178 -4.21 16.29 8.59
N ALA A 179 -4.97 16.79 9.57
CA ALA A 179 -6.33 17.29 9.35
C ALA A 179 -6.35 18.47 8.37
N GLY A 180 -5.44 19.43 8.53
CA GLY A 180 -5.32 20.57 7.61
C GLY A 180 -5.02 20.14 6.18
N SER A 181 -4.08 19.22 5.99
CA SER A 181 -3.71 18.70 4.67
C SER A 181 -4.84 17.97 3.95
N TYR A 182 -5.80 17.43 4.70
CA TYR A 182 -7.00 16.78 4.15
C TYR A 182 -8.15 17.75 3.89
N LEU A 183 -8.32 18.77 4.72
CA LEU A 183 -9.43 19.74 4.64
C LEU A 183 -9.19 20.84 3.60
N TYR A 184 -7.95 21.24 3.37
CA TYR A 184 -7.60 22.30 2.41
C TYR A 184 -7.20 21.75 1.03
N LYS A 185 -7.77 20.61 0.64
CA LYS A 185 -7.58 20.02 -0.69
C LYS A 185 -8.62 20.51 -1.68
#